data_AF-A0ABD1H517-F1
#
_entry.id   AF-A0ABD1H517-F1
#
_cell.length_a   1.000
_cell.length_b   1.000
_cell.length_c   1.000
_cell.angle_alpha   90.00
_cell.angle_beta   90.00
_cell.angle_gamma   90.00
#
_symmetry.space_group_name_H-M   'P 1'
#
loop_
_entity.id
_entity.type
_entity.pdbx_description
1 polymer ?
#
loop_
_entity_poly.entity_id
_entity_poly.type
_entity_poly.pdbx_seq_one_letter_code
_entity_poly.pdbx_strand_id
1 'polypeptide(L)'
;MSNEIQQGTSDNTSVMSDEIWQDTSDEIQQNFTCEICIEPATLSQKFGHDANCVHNICFMCIASHIQSKIDDNICTINCPELDCEKTLIPMECRPMIPSSLFVKWSDCLCRSYVSTYKSCYCPYRDCSEPILNECNVATEKYACPACKRLVCYACRAPWHAGFRCSKASRETDENDVRFGRLLVRMQWSRCPKCGQAIERVAGCQFVKCRCRTSFCYLCGSQDCQHTRRNIVIIVMNIIITIFFMFIFLVGVEGNRN
;
A
#
# COMPACT_ATOMS: atom_id res chain seq x y z
N MET A 1 61.68 30.32 -62.41
CA MET A 1 61.34 31.76 -62.43
C MET A 1 61.18 32.16 -60.98
N SER A 2 62.30 32.52 -60.33
CA SER A 2 62.74 33.92 -60.13
C SER A 2 61.96 34.52 -58.96
N ASN A 3 62.57 34.58 -57.76
CA ASN A 3 63.29 35.74 -57.20
C ASN A 3 62.30 36.65 -56.43
N GLU A 4 62.54 37.28 -55.28
CA GLU A 4 63.71 37.78 -54.53
C GLU A 4 63.33 37.74 -53.02
N ILE A 5 64.18 37.40 -52.04
CA ILE A 5 65.32 38.13 -51.44
C ILE A 5 64.99 39.56 -50.98
N GLN A 6 65.01 39.80 -49.67
CA GLN A 6 65.77 40.92 -49.09
C GLN A 6 66.20 40.62 -47.65
N GLN A 7 67.49 40.87 -47.41
CA GLN A 7 68.30 40.65 -46.22
C GLN A 7 68.36 41.91 -45.34
N GLY A 8 68.82 41.76 -44.09
CA GLY A 8 69.36 42.83 -43.25
C GLY A 8 69.38 42.41 -41.77
N THR A 9 70.47 41.80 -41.25
CA THR A 9 71.59 42.41 -40.47
C THR A 9 71.15 42.93 -39.09
N SER A 10 71.81 42.71 -37.94
CA SER A 10 73.09 42.10 -37.57
C SER A 10 73.15 41.93 -36.02
N ASP A 11 74.16 41.18 -35.56
CA ASP A 11 74.89 41.30 -34.27
C ASP A 11 74.30 40.80 -32.94
N ASN A 12 74.69 39.56 -32.62
CA ASN A 12 75.58 39.10 -31.54
C ASN A 12 75.61 39.75 -30.14
N THR A 13 75.96 38.89 -29.15
CA THR A 13 76.31 39.09 -27.72
C THR A 13 75.16 39.41 -26.75
N SER A 14 75.02 38.85 -25.55
CA SER A 14 75.69 37.77 -24.81
C SER A 14 74.97 37.67 -23.44
N VAL A 15 74.84 36.46 -22.88
CA VAL A 15 74.65 36.14 -21.44
C VAL A 15 73.47 36.79 -20.68
N MET A 16 72.52 35.98 -20.19
CA MET A 16 72.42 35.58 -18.77
C MET A 16 71.12 34.81 -18.57
N SER A 17 71.24 33.75 -17.77
CA SER A 17 70.19 32.92 -17.19
C SER A 17 68.99 33.72 -16.66
N ASP A 18 67.78 33.26 -16.94
CA ASP A 18 66.68 33.34 -15.99
C ASP A 18 65.82 32.08 -16.12
N GLU A 19 65.73 31.39 -14.98
CA GLU A 19 64.96 30.19 -14.74
C GLU A 19 63.48 30.47 -15.00
N ILE A 20 62.89 29.75 -15.97
CA ILE A 20 61.43 29.69 -16.08
C ILE A 20 60.97 28.67 -15.06
N TRP A 21 60.55 29.19 -13.91
CA TRP A 21 59.81 28.47 -12.88
C TRP A 21 58.55 27.88 -13.52
N GLN A 22 58.55 26.57 -13.72
CA GLN A 22 57.35 25.82 -14.05
C GLN A 22 56.45 25.87 -12.82
N ASP A 23 55.44 26.74 -12.91
CA ASP A 23 54.30 26.79 -11.99
C ASP A 23 53.51 25.49 -12.18
N THR A 24 53.94 24.42 -11.51
CA THR A 24 53.09 23.26 -11.27
C THR A 24 52.03 23.72 -10.28
N SER A 25 50.89 24.14 -10.81
CA SER A 25 49.65 24.25 -10.06
C SER A 25 49.34 22.86 -9.50
N ASP A 26 49.89 22.58 -8.32
CA ASP A 26 49.52 21.47 -7.47
C ASP A 26 48.05 21.68 -7.08
N GLU A 27 47.14 21.17 -7.90
CA GLU A 27 45.86 20.72 -7.38
C GLU A 27 46.20 19.68 -6.31
N ILE A 28 46.20 20.11 -5.05
CA ILE A 28 46.26 19.21 -3.89
C ILE A 28 45.02 18.33 -4.01
N GLN A 29 45.17 17.18 -4.68
CA GLN A 29 44.18 16.11 -4.68
C GLN A 29 44.10 15.63 -3.24
N GLN A 30 43.19 16.24 -2.47
CA GLN A 30 42.90 15.81 -1.11
C GLN A 30 42.52 14.32 -1.21
N ASN A 31 43.33 13.49 -0.58
CA ASN A 31 43.14 12.05 -0.52
C ASN A 31 42.59 11.65 0.85
N PHE A 32 42.00 10.47 0.92
CA PHE A 32 41.58 9.83 2.15
C PHE A 32 41.84 8.33 2.05
N THR A 33 41.84 7.63 3.18
CA THR A 33 41.89 6.16 3.22
C THR A 33 40.50 5.63 3.49
N CYS A 34 40.01 4.72 2.64
CA CYS A 34 38.70 4.11 2.80
C CYS A 34 38.67 3.23 4.06
N GLU A 35 37.68 3.41 4.92
CA GLU A 35 37.52 2.64 6.17
C GLU A 35 37.14 1.17 5.96
N ILE A 36 36.65 0.81 4.76
CA ILE A 36 36.23 -0.57 4.43
C ILE A 36 37.33 -1.34 3.70
N CYS A 37 37.87 -0.81 2.60
CA CYS A 37 38.91 -1.52 1.82
C CYS A 37 40.33 -1.15 2.24
N ILE A 38 40.52 -0.13 3.08
CA ILE A 38 41.84 0.36 3.53
C ILE A 38 42.73 0.84 2.36
N GLU A 39 42.13 1.16 1.22
CA GLU A 39 42.83 1.70 0.05
C GLU A 39 42.75 3.25 0.02
N PRO A 40 43.80 3.93 -0.49
CA PRO A 40 43.77 5.36 -0.71
C PRO A 40 42.81 5.72 -1.85
N ALA A 41 42.04 6.78 -1.67
CA ALA A 41 41.08 7.29 -2.65
C ALA A 41 41.09 8.83 -2.67
N THR A 42 40.70 9.41 -3.80
CA THR A 42 40.55 10.87 -3.94
C THR A 42 39.21 11.33 -3.37
N LEU A 43 39.09 12.59 -2.93
CA LEU A 43 37.80 13.12 -2.48
C LEU A 43 36.65 12.96 -3.50
N SER A 44 36.95 12.96 -4.80
CA SER A 44 35.95 12.70 -5.85
C SER A 44 35.31 11.30 -5.78
N GLN A 45 36.00 10.36 -5.13
CA GLN A 45 35.55 8.99 -4.91
C GLN A 45 34.92 8.79 -3.53
N LYS A 46 34.90 9.82 -2.68
CA LYS A 46 34.29 9.77 -1.35
C LYS A 46 32.77 9.75 -1.47
N PHE A 47 32.14 8.87 -0.72
CA PHE A 47 30.70 8.85 -0.57
C PHE A 47 30.25 9.83 0.51
N GLY A 48 29.23 10.62 0.20
CA GLY A 48 28.58 11.55 1.13
C GLY A 48 29.30 12.89 1.26
N HIS A 49 28.55 13.96 0.98
CA HIS A 49 28.90 15.34 1.34
C HIS A 49 27.89 15.92 2.34
N ASP A 50 27.23 15.06 3.11
CA ASP A 50 26.12 15.46 3.98
C ASP A 50 26.62 15.67 5.42
N ALA A 51 26.14 16.71 6.09
CA ALA A 51 26.66 17.13 7.40
C ALA A 51 26.49 16.05 8.49
N ASN A 52 25.55 15.12 8.29
CA ASN A 52 25.19 14.08 9.25
C ASN A 52 25.86 12.71 8.95
N CYS A 53 26.74 12.62 7.95
CA CYS A 53 27.51 11.41 7.64
C CYS A 53 28.83 11.78 6.95
N VAL A 54 29.92 11.81 7.71
CA VAL A 54 31.25 12.26 7.24
C VAL A 54 32.27 11.13 7.08
N HIS A 55 31.82 9.88 7.20
CA HIS A 55 32.65 8.68 7.17
C HIS A 55 33.44 8.54 5.86
N ASN A 56 34.67 8.05 5.95
CA ASN A 56 35.59 8.01 4.83
C ASN A 56 35.43 6.69 4.07
N ILE A 57 34.38 6.59 3.28
CA ILE A 57 34.07 5.37 2.52
C ILE A 57 34.10 5.69 1.03
N CYS A 58 34.83 4.90 0.24
CA CYS A 58 34.85 5.05 -1.21
C CYS A 58 33.55 4.53 -1.84
N PHE A 59 33.18 5.10 -2.98
CA PHE A 59 31.93 4.74 -3.66
C PHE A 59 31.86 3.25 -4.07
N MET A 60 33.00 2.62 -4.36
CA MET A 60 33.06 1.20 -4.71
C MET A 60 32.63 0.30 -3.55
N CYS A 61 33.07 0.62 -2.33
CA CYS A 61 32.66 -0.10 -1.13
C CYS A 61 31.17 0.14 -0.81
N ILE A 62 30.66 1.36 -1.00
CA ILE A 62 29.23 1.65 -0.84
C ILE A 62 28.40 0.89 -1.87
N ALA A 63 28.81 0.86 -3.14
CA ALA A 63 28.11 0.10 -4.18
C ALA A 63 28.07 -1.41 -3.83
N SER A 64 29.19 -1.96 -3.35
CA SER A 64 29.27 -3.35 -2.91
C SER A 64 28.39 -3.64 -1.69
N HIS A 65 28.36 -2.73 -0.71
CA HIS A 65 27.48 -2.81 0.46
C HIS A 65 26.01 -2.79 0.05
N ILE A 66 25.63 -1.85 -0.83
CA ILE A 66 24.26 -1.75 -1.35
C ILE A 66 23.87 -3.04 -2.06
N GLN A 67 24.72 -3.56 -2.93
CA GLN A 67 24.50 -4.82 -3.64
C GLN A 67 24.29 -5.98 -2.67
N SER A 68 25.19 -6.16 -1.70
CA SER A 68 25.10 -7.20 -0.67
C SER A 68 23.79 -7.13 0.12
N LYS A 69 23.39 -5.93 0.58
CA LYS A 69 22.13 -5.75 1.32
C LYS A 69 20.90 -6.06 0.47
N ILE A 70 20.90 -5.69 -0.82
CA ILE A 70 19.81 -6.04 -1.73
C ILE A 70 19.74 -7.54 -1.96
N ASP A 71 20.88 -8.21 -2.08
CA ASP A 71 20.94 -9.67 -2.22
C ASP A 71 20.38 -10.38 -0.96
N ASP A 72 20.57 -9.77 0.22
CA ASP A 72 19.95 -10.18 1.49
C ASP A 72 18.46 -9.78 1.62
N ASN A 73 17.84 -9.21 0.57
CA ASN A 73 16.48 -8.64 0.56
C ASN A 73 16.25 -7.49 1.57
N ILE A 74 17.32 -6.80 1.97
CA ILE A 74 17.27 -5.60 2.81
C ILE A 74 17.23 -4.37 1.91
N CYS A 75 16.06 -3.75 1.77
CA CYS A 75 15.88 -2.58 0.90
C CYS A 75 16.23 -1.24 1.57
N THR A 76 16.02 -1.13 2.89
CA THR A 76 16.38 0.06 3.67
C THR A 76 17.81 -0.10 4.16
N ILE A 77 18.72 0.65 3.55
CA ILE A 77 20.16 0.48 3.73
C ILE A 77 20.71 1.71 4.43
N ASN A 78 21.36 1.50 5.57
CA ASN A 78 22.06 2.55 6.29
C ASN A 78 23.53 2.61 5.88
N CYS A 79 24.18 3.70 6.28
CA CYS A 79 25.64 3.82 6.24
C CYS A 79 26.29 2.55 6.81
N PRO A 80 27.37 2.04 6.18
CA PRO A 80 28.08 0.86 6.68
C PRO A 80 28.68 1.03 8.08
N GLU A 81 28.90 2.28 8.52
CA GLU A 81 29.48 2.58 9.83
C GLU A 81 28.53 2.19 10.97
N LEU A 82 29.06 1.53 12.00
CA LEU A 82 28.25 0.86 13.04
C LEU A 82 27.32 1.79 13.82
N ASP A 83 27.77 3.00 14.11
CA ASP A 83 27.02 3.99 14.90
C ASP A 83 26.37 5.07 14.03
N CYS A 84 26.26 4.84 12.71
CA CYS A 84 25.65 5.78 11.79
C CYS A 84 24.25 5.33 11.33
N GLU A 85 23.22 6.01 11.80
CA GLU A 85 21.82 5.73 11.42
C GLU A 85 21.40 6.38 10.10
N LYS A 86 22.31 7.04 9.37
CA LYS A 86 21.98 7.70 8.11
C LYS A 86 21.56 6.66 7.07
N THR A 87 20.28 6.69 6.69
CA THR A 87 19.76 5.91 5.57
C THR A 87 20.26 6.47 4.25
N LEU A 88 20.77 5.58 3.40
CA LEU A 88 21.23 5.91 2.06
C LEU A 88 20.03 6.13 1.13
N ILE A 89 20.06 7.19 0.33
CA ILE A 89 18.99 7.51 -0.61
C ILE A 89 19.43 7.14 -2.04
N PRO A 90 18.64 6.35 -2.80
CA PRO A 90 19.03 5.92 -4.15
C PRO A 90 19.39 7.06 -5.10
N MET A 91 18.68 8.19 -5.02
CA MET A 91 18.92 9.36 -5.87
C MET A 91 20.30 9.99 -5.63
N GLU A 92 20.75 10.03 -4.38
CA GLU A 92 22.06 10.56 -4.00
C GLU A 92 23.19 9.63 -4.45
N CYS A 93 22.92 8.32 -4.47
CA CYS A 93 23.90 7.31 -4.86
C CYS A 93 23.98 7.12 -6.39
N ARG A 94 23.02 7.64 -7.17
CA ARG A 94 22.89 7.40 -8.61
C ARG A 94 24.16 7.68 -9.45
N PRO A 95 24.94 8.76 -9.20
CA PRO A 95 26.15 9.02 -9.97
C PRO A 95 27.26 7.99 -9.70
N MET A 96 27.17 7.30 -8.57
CA MET A 96 28.23 6.49 -7.98
C MET A 96 27.99 4.98 -8.11
N ILE A 97 26.78 4.56 -8.47
CA ILE A 97 26.41 3.15 -8.58
C ILE A 97 26.00 2.77 -10.01
N PRO A 98 26.17 1.49 -10.41
CA PRO A 98 25.68 1.02 -11.70
C PRO A 98 24.18 1.23 -11.86
N SER A 99 23.74 1.59 -13.07
CA SER A 99 22.30 1.81 -13.36
C SER A 99 21.43 0.59 -13.05
N SER A 100 21.95 -0.62 -13.26
CA SER A 100 21.26 -1.87 -12.93
C SER A 100 21.04 -2.04 -11.42
N LEU A 101 22.04 -1.68 -10.60
CA LEU A 101 21.95 -1.71 -9.15
C LEU A 101 20.94 -0.68 -8.64
N PHE A 102 20.99 0.54 -9.18
CA PHE A 102 20.02 1.60 -8.85
C PHE A 102 18.57 1.16 -9.11
N VAL A 103 18.30 0.53 -10.26
CA VAL A 103 16.95 0.05 -10.61
C VAL A 103 16.52 -1.05 -9.64
N LYS A 104 17.38 -2.05 -9.39
CA LYS A 104 17.10 -3.13 -8.43
C LYS A 104 16.80 -2.59 -7.04
N TRP A 105 17.58 -1.63 -6.57
CA TRP A 105 17.39 -1.02 -5.24
C TRP A 105 16.07 -0.24 -5.17
N SER A 106 15.79 0.59 -6.17
CA SER A 106 14.55 1.37 -6.26
C SER A 106 13.34 0.46 -6.26
N ASP A 107 13.39 -0.61 -7.07
CA ASP A 107 12.36 -1.64 -7.12
C ASP A 107 12.17 -2.36 -5.78
N CYS A 108 13.25 -2.65 -5.06
CA CYS A 108 13.22 -3.25 -3.73
C CYS A 108 12.46 -2.33 -2.76
N LEU A 109 12.82 -1.05 -2.71
CA LEU A 109 12.17 -0.05 -1.87
C LEU A 109 10.69 0.11 -2.22
N CYS A 110 10.35 0.20 -3.50
CA CYS A 110 8.96 0.28 -3.95
C CYS A 110 8.15 -0.95 -3.53
N ARG A 111 8.69 -2.15 -3.72
CA ARG A 111 8.02 -3.40 -3.29
C ARG A 111 7.84 -3.44 -1.78
N SER A 112 8.89 -3.10 -1.03
CA SER A 112 8.84 -3.05 0.44
C SER A 112 7.74 -2.09 0.91
N TYR A 113 7.69 -0.88 0.37
CA TYR A 113 6.67 0.11 0.69
C TYR A 113 5.25 -0.37 0.36
N VAL A 114 5.03 -0.87 -0.87
CA VAL A 114 3.73 -1.38 -1.31
C VAL A 114 3.25 -2.57 -0.48
N SER A 115 4.16 -3.43 0.00
CA SER A 115 3.82 -4.60 0.81
C SER A 115 3.21 -4.27 2.17
N THR A 116 3.39 -3.03 2.66
CA THR A 116 2.78 -2.58 3.92
C THR A 116 1.26 -2.44 3.83
N TYR A 117 0.72 -2.31 2.61
CA TYR A 117 -0.71 -2.20 2.37
C TYR A 117 -1.34 -3.58 2.13
N LYS A 118 -2.56 -3.75 2.62
CA LYS A 118 -3.40 -4.85 2.15
C LYS A 118 -3.64 -4.64 0.65
N SER A 119 -3.47 -5.71 -0.12
CA SER A 119 -3.72 -5.69 -1.56
C SER A 119 -4.54 -6.90 -2.03
N CYS A 120 -5.17 -6.76 -3.20
CA CYS A 120 -5.65 -7.89 -3.99
C CYS A 120 -5.42 -7.64 -5.48
N TYR A 121 -5.48 -8.69 -6.30
CA TYR A 121 -5.36 -8.55 -7.75
C TYR A 121 -6.73 -8.36 -8.39
N CYS A 122 -6.77 -7.56 -9.45
CA CYS A 122 -7.94 -7.42 -10.30
C CYS A 122 -8.31 -8.80 -10.90
N PRO A 123 -9.55 -9.29 -10.73
CA PRO A 123 -9.95 -10.64 -11.15
C PRO A 123 -10.16 -10.79 -12.66
N TYR A 124 -10.19 -9.66 -13.39
CA TYR A 124 -10.35 -9.64 -14.83
C TYR A 124 -9.00 -9.99 -15.49
N ARG A 125 -8.97 -11.06 -16.28
CA ARG A 125 -7.72 -11.62 -16.85
C ARG A 125 -6.98 -10.62 -17.74
N ASP A 126 -7.71 -9.74 -18.41
CA ASP A 126 -7.19 -8.68 -19.27
C ASP A 126 -6.65 -7.47 -18.49
N CYS A 127 -6.74 -7.47 -17.17
CA CYS A 127 -6.19 -6.41 -16.31
C CYS A 127 -5.19 -6.98 -15.31
N SER A 128 -5.62 -7.85 -14.38
CA SER A 128 -4.75 -8.46 -13.35
C SER A 128 -3.87 -7.49 -12.54
N GLU A 129 -4.14 -6.19 -12.58
CA GLU A 129 -3.37 -5.17 -11.85
C GLU A 129 -3.62 -5.26 -10.34
N PRO A 130 -2.60 -4.99 -9.49
CA PRO A 130 -2.77 -4.95 -8.05
C PRO A 130 -3.62 -3.74 -7.64
N ILE A 131 -4.51 -3.96 -6.68
CA ILE A 131 -5.36 -2.95 -6.07
C ILE A 131 -4.92 -2.83 -4.61
N LEU A 132 -4.38 -1.66 -4.24
CA LEU A 132 -3.92 -1.35 -2.89
C LEU A 132 -5.04 -0.69 -2.08
N ASN A 133 -5.20 -1.09 -0.82
CA ASN A 133 -6.08 -0.42 0.13
C ASN A 133 -5.31 0.60 0.98
N GLU A 134 -4.95 1.72 0.37
CA GLU A 134 -4.17 2.80 1.00
C GLU A 134 -4.92 3.47 2.17
N CYS A 135 -6.24 3.65 2.03
CA CYS A 135 -7.08 4.31 3.04
C CYS A 135 -7.53 3.37 4.18
N ASN A 136 -7.13 2.10 4.15
CA ASN A 136 -7.54 1.06 5.10
C ASN A 136 -9.07 0.99 5.33
N VAL A 137 -9.86 1.28 4.28
CA VAL A 137 -11.33 1.29 4.38
C VAL A 137 -11.83 -0.14 4.27
N ALA A 138 -12.70 -0.55 5.20
CA ALA A 138 -13.30 -1.88 5.24
C ALA A 138 -14.52 -1.99 4.32
N THR A 139 -14.38 -1.63 3.04
CA THR A 139 -15.45 -1.77 2.06
C THR A 139 -15.22 -3.02 1.19
N GLU A 140 -16.28 -3.77 0.91
CA GLU A 140 -16.16 -4.94 0.02
C GLU A 140 -16.09 -4.53 -1.46
N LYS A 141 -16.70 -3.40 -1.83
CA LYS A 141 -16.81 -2.89 -3.20
C LYS A 141 -15.70 -1.91 -3.56
N TYR A 142 -14.83 -2.27 -4.51
CA TYR A 142 -13.79 -1.39 -5.02
C TYR A 142 -13.86 -1.25 -6.54
N ALA A 143 -13.45 -0.09 -7.06
CA ALA A 143 -13.21 0.10 -8.49
C ALA A 143 -11.71 -0.05 -8.76
N CYS A 144 -11.34 -0.92 -9.71
CA CYS A 144 -9.95 -1.10 -10.11
C CYS A 144 -9.38 0.23 -10.65
N PRO A 145 -8.23 0.73 -10.15
CA PRO A 145 -7.64 1.97 -10.64
C PRO A 145 -7.29 1.95 -12.13
N ALA A 146 -6.88 0.79 -12.66
CA ALA A 146 -6.48 0.61 -14.05
C ALA A 146 -7.68 0.50 -15.01
N CYS A 147 -8.55 -0.50 -14.81
CA CYS A 147 -9.66 -0.76 -15.75
C CYS A 147 -11.02 -0.17 -15.33
N LYS A 148 -11.11 0.47 -14.15
CA LYS A 148 -12.33 1.06 -13.55
C LYS A 148 -13.48 0.08 -13.28
N ARG A 149 -13.31 -1.22 -13.54
CA ARG A 149 -14.33 -2.24 -13.26
C ARG A 149 -14.44 -2.51 -11.77
N LEU A 150 -15.66 -2.86 -11.35
CA LEU A 150 -15.95 -3.13 -9.96
C LEU A 150 -15.50 -4.56 -9.57
N VAL A 151 -14.89 -4.65 -8.40
CA VAL A 151 -14.31 -5.84 -7.80
C VAL A 151 -14.81 -5.97 -6.36
N CYS A 152 -15.02 -7.20 -5.91
CA CYS A 152 -15.20 -7.50 -4.50
C CYS A 152 -13.84 -7.78 -3.85
N TYR A 153 -13.38 -6.88 -2.99
CA TYR A 153 -12.07 -6.97 -2.33
C TYR A 153 -12.00 -8.13 -1.34
N ALA A 154 -13.14 -8.51 -0.73
CA ALA A 154 -13.22 -9.60 0.24
C ALA A 154 -13.02 -10.98 -0.40
N CYS A 155 -13.66 -11.24 -1.56
CA CYS A 155 -13.60 -12.55 -2.22
C CYS A 155 -12.71 -12.59 -3.46
N ARG A 156 -12.14 -11.45 -3.87
CA ARG A 156 -11.24 -11.31 -5.03
C ARG A 156 -11.89 -11.75 -6.35
N ALA A 157 -13.18 -11.45 -6.51
CA ALA A 157 -13.97 -11.76 -7.70
C ALA A 157 -14.60 -10.49 -8.30
N PRO A 158 -15.12 -10.53 -9.55
CA PRO A 158 -15.92 -9.43 -10.09
C PRO A 158 -17.05 -9.05 -9.14
N TRP A 159 -17.38 -7.75 -9.08
CA TRP A 159 -18.38 -7.27 -8.13
C TRP A 159 -19.76 -7.91 -8.36
N HIS A 160 -20.30 -8.52 -7.31
CA HIS A 160 -21.49 -9.37 -7.36
C HIS A 160 -22.62 -8.82 -6.47
N ALA A 161 -23.16 -7.65 -6.86
CA ALA A 161 -24.21 -6.95 -6.11
C ALA A 161 -25.34 -7.89 -5.63
N GLY A 162 -25.63 -7.91 -4.32
CA GLY A 162 -26.74 -8.70 -3.77
C GLY A 162 -26.49 -10.21 -3.69
N PHE A 163 -25.30 -10.71 -4.06
CA PHE A 163 -24.87 -12.08 -3.82
C PHE A 163 -23.82 -12.14 -2.71
N ARG A 164 -23.81 -13.24 -1.98
CA ARG A 164 -22.74 -13.52 -1.00
C ARG A 164 -21.48 -13.95 -1.74
N CYS A 165 -20.31 -13.59 -1.18
CA CYS A 165 -19.00 -13.98 -1.68
C CYS A 165 -18.87 -15.48 -1.98
N SER A 166 -19.52 -16.35 -1.19
CA SER A 166 -19.51 -17.81 -1.38
C SER A 166 -20.16 -18.30 -2.68
N LYS A 167 -20.96 -17.46 -3.34
CA LYS A 167 -21.64 -17.79 -4.61
C LYS A 167 -21.10 -16.99 -5.79
N ALA A 168 -20.05 -16.20 -5.58
CA ALA A 168 -19.50 -15.28 -6.58
C ALA A 168 -18.51 -15.94 -7.56
N SER A 169 -18.66 -17.25 -7.84
CA SER A 169 -17.80 -17.89 -8.83
C SER A 169 -17.96 -17.22 -10.20
N ARG A 170 -16.93 -17.38 -11.03
CA ARG A 170 -16.73 -16.76 -12.36
C ARG A 170 -17.81 -17.10 -13.42
N GLU A 171 -18.92 -17.68 -13.00
CA GLU A 171 -20.04 -18.14 -13.83
C GLU A 171 -21.31 -17.29 -13.64
N THR A 172 -21.20 -16.11 -13.01
CA THR A 172 -22.32 -15.16 -12.98
C THR A 172 -22.44 -14.51 -14.35
N ASP A 173 -23.53 -14.82 -15.05
CA ASP A 173 -23.83 -14.24 -16.36
C ASP A 173 -24.24 -12.76 -16.21
N GLU A 174 -24.38 -12.04 -17.34
CA GLU A 174 -24.78 -10.62 -17.31
C GLU A 174 -26.18 -10.43 -16.69
N ASN A 175 -27.06 -11.43 -16.81
CA ASN A 175 -28.39 -11.42 -16.23
C ASN A 175 -28.36 -11.54 -14.70
N ASP A 176 -27.48 -12.35 -14.14
CA ASP A 176 -27.24 -12.49 -12.70
C ASP A 176 -26.75 -11.17 -12.12
N VAL A 177 -25.82 -10.49 -12.80
CA VAL A 177 -25.36 -9.16 -12.38
C VAL A 177 -26.51 -8.16 -12.41
N ARG A 178 -27.33 -8.16 -13.47
CA ARG A 178 -28.49 -7.26 -13.60
C ARG A 178 -29.55 -7.53 -12.53
N PHE A 179 -29.84 -8.81 -12.26
CA PHE A 179 -30.76 -9.22 -11.21
C PHE A 179 -30.21 -8.85 -9.83
N GLY A 180 -28.92 -9.04 -9.59
CA GLY A 180 -28.24 -8.58 -8.37
C GLY A 180 -28.37 -7.07 -8.13
N ARG A 181 -28.22 -6.25 -9.18
CA ARG A 181 -28.47 -4.80 -9.11
C ARG A 181 -29.93 -4.48 -8.79
N LEU A 182 -30.87 -5.23 -9.37
CA LEU A 182 -32.29 -5.07 -9.07
C LEU A 182 -32.58 -5.36 -7.59
N LEU A 183 -31.98 -6.41 -7.01
CA LEU A 183 -32.14 -6.72 -5.60
C LEU A 183 -31.68 -5.58 -4.69
N VAL A 184 -30.51 -5.01 -4.97
CA VAL A 184 -30.00 -3.87 -4.20
C VAL A 184 -30.90 -2.65 -4.35
N ARG A 185 -31.33 -2.34 -5.58
CA ARG A 185 -32.20 -1.18 -5.86
C ARG A 185 -33.55 -1.30 -5.15
N MET A 186 -34.17 -2.49 -5.19
CA MET A 186 -35.47 -2.73 -4.58
C MET A 186 -35.37 -3.11 -3.09
N GLN A 187 -34.17 -3.16 -2.52
CA GLN A 187 -33.90 -3.63 -1.16
C GLN A 187 -34.50 -5.02 -0.89
N TRP A 188 -34.47 -5.90 -1.90
CA TRP A 188 -34.95 -7.27 -1.76
C TRP A 188 -33.93 -8.17 -1.11
N SER A 189 -34.39 -8.96 -0.15
CA SER A 189 -33.53 -9.83 0.65
C SER A 189 -33.54 -11.26 0.15
N ARG A 190 -32.37 -11.91 0.16
CA ARG A 190 -32.23 -13.32 -0.20
C ARG A 190 -32.39 -14.22 1.01
N CYS A 191 -33.07 -15.35 0.82
CA CYS A 191 -33.15 -16.38 1.83
C CYS A 191 -31.75 -16.95 2.15
N PRO A 192 -31.34 -17.04 3.42
CA PRO A 192 -30.01 -17.54 3.78
C PRO A 192 -29.79 -19.01 3.44
N LYS A 193 -30.87 -19.83 3.40
CA LYS A 193 -30.80 -21.27 3.10
C LYS A 193 -30.79 -21.56 1.61
N CYS A 194 -31.79 -21.09 0.87
CA CYS A 194 -31.94 -21.43 -0.56
C CYS A 194 -31.40 -20.34 -1.52
N GLY A 195 -31.13 -19.12 -1.05
CA GLY A 195 -30.64 -18.02 -1.88
C GLY A 195 -31.68 -17.34 -2.77
N GLN A 196 -32.94 -17.80 -2.77
CA GLN A 196 -34.03 -17.17 -3.52
C GLN A 196 -34.29 -15.75 -3.01
N ALA A 197 -34.51 -14.81 -3.94
CA ALA A 197 -34.88 -13.45 -3.62
C ALA A 197 -36.33 -13.39 -3.11
N ILE A 198 -36.56 -12.55 -2.10
CA ILE A 198 -37.88 -12.35 -1.50
C ILE A 198 -38.19 -10.86 -1.54
N GLU A 199 -39.31 -10.53 -2.18
CA GLU A 199 -39.94 -9.22 -2.08
C GLU A 199 -40.80 -9.16 -0.82
N ARG A 200 -40.74 -8.03 -0.10
CA ARG A 200 -41.62 -7.73 1.02
C ARG A 200 -42.47 -6.52 0.67
N VAL A 201 -43.77 -6.73 0.47
CA VAL A 201 -44.73 -5.65 0.14
C VAL A 201 -45.10 -4.84 1.39
N ALA A 202 -45.41 -5.50 2.50
CA ALA A 202 -45.77 -4.86 3.78
C ALA A 202 -45.58 -5.82 4.97
N GLY A 203 -45.75 -5.32 6.20
CA GLY A 203 -45.81 -6.13 7.42
C GLY A 203 -44.47 -6.38 8.11
N CYS A 204 -44.39 -7.47 8.89
CA CYS A 204 -43.26 -7.78 9.77
C CYS A 204 -41.93 -7.94 9.01
N GLN A 205 -40.83 -7.58 9.66
CA GLN A 205 -39.47 -7.81 9.13
C GLN A 205 -39.04 -9.28 9.24
N PHE A 206 -39.75 -10.12 10.00
CA PHE A 206 -39.47 -11.55 10.04
C PHE A 206 -40.31 -12.27 8.98
N VAL A 207 -39.66 -12.70 7.91
CA VAL A 207 -40.31 -13.31 6.75
C VAL A 207 -40.03 -14.80 6.69
N LYS A 208 -40.93 -15.55 6.06
CA LYS A 208 -40.78 -17.00 5.82
C LYS A 208 -40.64 -17.26 4.32
N CYS A 209 -39.54 -17.91 3.94
CA CYS A 209 -39.30 -18.30 2.55
C CYS A 209 -40.18 -19.50 2.14
N ARG A 210 -40.38 -19.69 0.83
CA ARG A 210 -41.00 -20.90 0.25
C ARG A 210 -40.27 -22.18 0.64
N CYS A 211 -38.95 -22.14 0.88
CA CYS A 211 -38.18 -23.26 1.43
C CYS A 211 -38.38 -23.51 2.93
N ARG A 212 -39.35 -22.83 3.55
CA ARG A 212 -39.74 -22.87 4.98
C ARG A 212 -38.75 -22.25 5.97
N THR A 213 -37.63 -21.69 5.50
CA THR A 213 -36.71 -20.93 6.36
C THR A 213 -37.27 -19.56 6.70
N SER A 214 -37.40 -19.28 8.00
CA SER A 214 -37.71 -17.94 8.51
C SER A 214 -36.43 -17.17 8.83
N PHE A 215 -36.41 -15.88 8.50
CA PHE A 215 -35.25 -15.02 8.72
C PHE A 215 -35.65 -13.53 8.76
N CYS A 216 -34.76 -12.70 9.32
CA CYS A 216 -34.94 -11.24 9.31
C CYS A 216 -34.67 -10.67 7.92
N TYR A 217 -35.64 -9.93 7.38
CA TYR A 217 -35.57 -9.27 6.09
C TYR A 217 -34.45 -8.22 6.03
N LEU A 218 -34.15 -7.52 7.13
CA LEU A 218 -33.13 -6.47 7.12
C LEU A 218 -31.70 -7.01 7.02
N CYS A 219 -31.36 -8.03 7.82
CA CYS A 219 -29.99 -8.53 7.90
C CYS A 219 -29.77 -9.90 7.23
N GLY A 220 -30.84 -10.55 6.77
CA GLY A 220 -30.74 -11.87 6.12
C GLY A 220 -30.40 -13.02 7.08
N SER A 221 -30.38 -12.79 8.39
CA SER A 221 -30.01 -13.78 9.41
C SER A 221 -31.24 -14.45 10.03
N GLN A 222 -31.09 -15.73 10.39
CA GLN A 222 -32.13 -16.50 11.07
C GLN A 222 -32.25 -16.13 12.56
N ASP A 223 -31.14 -15.68 13.16
CA ASP A 223 -31.08 -15.19 14.52
C ASP A 223 -30.38 -13.82 14.54
N CYS A 224 -31.09 -12.79 15.01
CA CYS A 224 -30.56 -11.43 15.13
C CYS A 224 -31.35 -10.62 16.15
N GLN A 225 -30.79 -9.50 16.61
CA GLN A 225 -31.44 -8.64 17.60
C GLN A 225 -32.65 -7.87 17.04
N HIS A 226 -32.77 -7.71 15.71
CA HIS A 226 -33.90 -7.02 15.06
C HIS A 226 -35.24 -7.73 15.27
N THR A 227 -35.24 -9.05 15.50
CA THR A 227 -36.47 -9.83 15.73
C THR A 227 -36.82 -9.94 17.21
N ARG A 228 -35.84 -9.83 18.12
CA ARG A 228 -36.04 -9.99 19.58
C ARG A 228 -36.69 -8.79 20.26
N ARG A 229 -36.64 -7.61 19.63
CA ARG A 229 -37.11 -6.35 20.22
C ARG A 229 -38.62 -6.31 20.49
N ASN A 230 -39.43 -7.09 19.75
CA ASN A 230 -40.88 -7.17 20.00
C ASN A 230 -41.25 -8.13 21.13
N ILE A 231 -40.53 -9.25 21.31
CA ILE A 231 -40.91 -10.26 22.30
C ILE A 231 -40.61 -9.78 23.72
N VAL A 232 -39.44 -9.17 23.96
CA VAL A 232 -39.07 -8.69 25.30
C VAL A 232 -40.04 -7.62 25.79
N ILE A 233 -40.43 -6.68 24.92
CA ILE A 233 -41.41 -5.62 25.26
C ILE A 233 -42.78 -6.23 25.58
N ILE A 234 -43.25 -7.21 24.79
CA ILE A 234 -44.55 -7.87 25.05
C ILE A 234 -44.52 -8.65 26.38
N VAL A 235 -43.46 -9.41 26.65
CA VAL A 235 -43.32 -10.19 27.89
C VAL A 235 -43.22 -9.27 29.12
N MET A 236 -42.44 -8.18 29.03
CA MET A 236 -42.35 -7.19 30.10
C MET A 236 -43.70 -6.52 30.39
N ASN A 237 -44.48 -6.16 29.35
CA ASN A 237 -45.82 -5.61 29.54
C ASN A 237 -46.77 -6.61 30.19
N ILE A 238 -46.74 -7.89 29.80
CA ILE A 238 -47.56 -8.94 30.41
C ILE A 238 -47.22 -9.10 31.89
N ILE A 239 -45.93 -9.17 32.25
CA ILE A 239 -45.49 -9.30 33.64
C ILE A 239 -45.94 -8.09 34.46
N ILE A 240 -45.79 -6.87 33.93
CA ILE A 240 -46.23 -5.64 34.58
C ILE A 240 -47.75 -5.67 34.81
N THR A 241 -48.54 -6.07 33.82
CA THR A 241 -50.01 -6.16 33.99
C THR A 241 -50.43 -7.21 35.01
N ILE A 242 -49.75 -8.36 35.06
CA ILE A 242 -50.00 -9.42 36.05
C ILE A 242 -49.63 -8.92 37.45
N PHE A 243 -48.50 -8.22 37.59
CA PHE A 243 -48.06 -7.64 38.85
C PHE A 243 -49.06 -6.61 39.39
N PHE A 244 -49.55 -5.70 38.53
CA PHE A 244 -50.59 -4.74 38.92
C PHE A 244 -51.90 -5.44 39.29
N MET A 245 -52.34 -6.45 38.54
CA MET A 245 -53.50 -7.28 38.89
C MET A 245 -53.35 -7.92 40.26
N PHE A 246 -52.16 -8.42 40.60
CA PHE A 246 -51.87 -9.03 41.90
C PHE A 246 -51.93 -8.01 43.05
N ILE A 247 -51.39 -6.81 42.84
CA ILE A 247 -51.50 -5.70 43.82
C ILE A 247 -52.96 -5.30 44.04
N PHE A 248 -53.77 -5.21 42.97
CA PHE A 248 -55.19 -4.91 43.09
C PHE A 248 -55.95 -5.99 43.87
N LEU A 249 -55.66 -7.28 43.63
CA LEU A 249 -56.32 -8.38 44.34
C LEU A 249 -55.97 -8.38 45.84
N VAL A 250 -54.68 -8.24 46.18
CA VAL A 250 -54.23 -8.18 47.58
C VAL A 250 -54.70 -6.88 48.27
N GLY A 251 -54.77 -5.77 47.53
CA GLY A 251 -55.25 -4.48 48.05
C GLY A 251 -56.75 -4.45 48.33
N VAL A 252 -57.56 -5.25 47.64
CA VAL A 252 -59.01 -5.38 47.89
C VAL A 252 -59.30 -6.24 49.13
N GLU A 253 -58.45 -7.22 49.45
CA GLU A 253 -58.57 -8.04 50.66
C GLU A 253 -58.11 -7.31 51.93
N GLY A 254 -57.20 -6.34 51.81
CA GLY A 254 -56.72 -5.53 52.94
C GLY A 254 -57.69 -4.45 53.43
N ASN A 255 -58.78 -4.16 52.71
CA ASN A 255 -59.71 -3.06 53.01
C ASN A 255 -61.10 -3.56 53.50
N ARG A 256 -61.19 -4.83 53.91
CA ARG A 256 -62.42 -5.51 54.40
C ARG A 256 -62.41 -5.82 55.91
N ASN A 257 -61.50 -5.23 56.68
CA ASN A 257 -61.49 -5.27 58.15
C ASN A 257 -61.80 -3.90 58.73
#